data_AF-A0A8S0TJ21-F1
#
_entry.id   AF-A0A8S0TJ21-F1
#
_cell.length_a   1.000
_cell.length_b   1.000
_cell.length_c   1.000
_cell.angle_alpha   90.00
_cell.angle_beta   90.00
_cell.angle_gamma   90.00
#
_symmetry.space_group_name_H-M   'P 1'
#
loop_
_entity.id
_entity.type
_entity.pdbx_description
1 polymer ?
#
loop_
_entity_poly.entity_id
_entity_poly.type
_entity_poly.pdbx_seq_one_letter_code
_entity_poly.pdbx_strand_id
1 'polypeptide(L)'
;MAEIESIANEAGIFLHSFFFATDLVRDWKIAEALSVLLPKFKMMQEKIKKHCITVSNLPSVTTPNTALVSIFIVDSVLDYLNHLINSRDRLIVDVKDQITTLHEELHFSRSFLSDIEVQQDRELIECLKQLRDLAYETDYIINWYVAGEVFDWYLALRFSNFIQKNKLIRNALPEIKLNHGIHDLEVGESPREVSSQVTKSIPIVDDIIVGLKDEKMNIQRQLLRGPDHRQIIFITGMPGLGKTTLAKKLYNDSSVFNHFDKCLWCVVSQTYQRKRLLIDLLCSMTNLNEDNYKNMEDDKLGEILYKSLKERRYFIVMDDIWKVEAWDDLKMYIPKDKTRSRKLFTSRNKHVALQVSSEGIINELPFLSVDECWDLLQQKVFRKALCPPELQDVGSKLKQVARGYRLQSL
;
A
#
# COMPACT_ATOMS: atom_id res chain seq x y z
N MET A 1 27.02 1.77 5.49
CA MET A 1 27.10 1.17 4.14
C MET A 1 28.53 1.19 3.60
N ALA A 2 29.20 2.34 3.50
CA ALA A 2 30.63 2.41 3.09
C ALA A 2 31.57 1.50 3.91
N GLU A 3 31.31 1.32 5.21
CA GLU A 3 32.07 0.40 6.06
C GLU A 3 31.90 -1.09 5.69
N ILE A 4 30.70 -1.51 5.25
CA ILE A 4 30.41 -2.91 4.88
C ILE A 4 31.14 -3.26 3.58
N GLU A 5 31.06 -2.37 2.60
CA GLU A 5 31.72 -2.52 1.30
C GLU A 5 33.26 -2.48 1.44
N SER A 6 33.78 -1.62 2.32
CA SER A 6 35.20 -1.60 2.66
C SER A 6 35.69 -2.91 3.28
N ILE A 7 34.92 -3.50 4.21
CA ILE A 7 35.30 -4.77 4.85
C ILE A 7 35.18 -5.93 3.85
N ALA A 8 34.15 -5.95 3.01
CA ALA A 8 33.99 -6.96 1.96
C ALA A 8 35.12 -6.89 0.92
N ASN A 9 35.53 -5.68 0.51
CA ASN A 9 36.67 -5.49 -0.37
C ASN A 9 37.99 -5.92 0.29
N GLU A 10 38.23 -5.55 1.56
CA GLU A 10 39.42 -6.02 2.30
C GLU A 10 39.47 -7.55 2.40
N ALA A 11 38.31 -8.20 2.66
CA ALA A 11 38.21 -9.65 2.72
C ALA A 11 38.43 -10.30 1.35
N GLY A 12 37.87 -9.72 0.28
CA GLY A 12 38.05 -10.17 -1.09
C GLY A 12 39.50 -10.05 -1.56
N ILE A 13 40.17 -8.93 -1.26
CA ILE A 13 41.60 -8.72 -1.55
C ILE A 13 42.46 -9.73 -0.79
N PHE A 14 42.14 -9.99 0.48
CA PHE A 14 42.83 -11.00 1.29
C PHE A 14 42.68 -12.40 0.70
N LEU A 15 41.46 -12.83 0.37
CA LEU A 15 41.19 -14.14 -0.24
C LEU A 15 41.85 -14.27 -1.61
N HIS A 16 41.79 -13.22 -2.43
CA HIS A 16 42.45 -13.21 -3.73
C HIS A 16 43.96 -13.35 -3.58
N SER A 17 44.57 -12.62 -2.66
CA SER A 17 46.01 -12.71 -2.36
C SER A 17 46.40 -14.08 -1.79
N PHE A 18 45.51 -14.72 -1.02
CA PHE A 18 45.75 -16.04 -0.44
C PHE A 18 45.67 -17.17 -1.48
N PHE A 19 44.69 -17.13 -2.39
CA PHE A 19 44.46 -18.21 -3.35
C PHE A 19 45.21 -18.02 -4.69
N PHE A 20 45.51 -16.78 -5.08
CA PHE A 20 46.01 -16.48 -6.43
C PHE A 20 47.34 -15.74 -6.49
N ALA A 21 47.92 -15.30 -5.36
CA ALA A 21 49.28 -14.78 -5.37
C ALA A 21 50.29 -15.94 -5.31
N THR A 22 51.24 -15.96 -6.25
CA THR A 22 52.26 -17.01 -6.43
C THR A 22 53.33 -17.04 -5.35
N ASP A 23 53.38 -16.04 -4.47
CA ASP A 23 54.32 -15.98 -3.37
C ASP A 23 53.75 -16.73 -2.17
N LEU A 24 54.47 -17.77 -1.72
CA LEU A 24 54.25 -18.50 -0.47
C LEU A 24 53.93 -17.52 0.67
N VAL A 25 52.64 -17.31 0.93
CA VAL A 25 52.17 -16.47 2.03
C VAL A 25 52.60 -17.17 3.32
N ARG A 26 53.66 -16.68 3.95
CA ARG A 26 54.17 -17.24 5.22
C ARG A 26 53.06 -17.20 6.27
N ASP A 27 52.88 -18.30 7.02
CA ASP A 27 51.82 -18.48 8.03
C ASP A 27 51.57 -17.28 8.96
N TRP A 28 52.63 -16.54 9.34
CA TRP A 28 52.52 -15.38 10.21
C TRP A 28 51.78 -14.19 9.57
N LYS A 29 51.89 -13.99 8.24
CA LYS A 29 51.15 -12.92 7.52
C LYS A 29 49.66 -13.25 7.42
N ILE A 30 49.31 -14.53 7.33
CA ILE A 30 47.92 -14.99 7.38
C ILE A 30 47.35 -14.74 8.77
N ALA A 31 48.09 -15.11 9.82
CA ALA A 31 47.68 -14.87 11.20
C ALA A 31 47.48 -13.37 11.48
N GLU A 32 48.38 -12.52 10.99
CA GLU A 32 48.28 -11.06 11.15
C GLU A 32 47.07 -10.48 10.40
N ALA A 33 46.88 -10.84 9.13
CA ALA A 33 45.73 -10.38 8.35
C ALA A 33 44.39 -10.87 8.93
N LEU A 34 44.32 -12.13 9.38
CA LEU A 34 43.14 -12.66 10.09
C LEU A 34 42.93 -11.97 11.43
N SER A 35 43.99 -11.59 12.15
CA SER A 35 43.88 -10.87 13.43
C SER A 35 43.25 -9.48 13.26
N VAL A 36 43.39 -8.87 12.07
CA VAL A 36 42.77 -7.58 11.71
C VAL A 36 41.37 -7.75 11.14
N LEU A 37 41.16 -8.76 10.28
CA LEU A 37 39.87 -9.02 9.62
C LEU A 37 38.81 -9.60 10.56
N LEU A 38 39.16 -10.53 11.46
CA LEU A 38 38.19 -11.18 12.37
C LEU A 38 37.44 -10.17 13.25
N PRO A 39 38.11 -9.22 13.93
CA PRO A 39 37.42 -8.21 14.74
C PRO A 39 36.51 -7.31 13.91
N LYS A 40 36.94 -6.91 12.70
CA LYS A 40 36.11 -6.11 11.76
C LYS A 40 34.87 -6.89 11.34
N PHE A 41 35.00 -8.18 11.02
CA PHE A 41 33.87 -9.06 10.72
C PHE A 41 32.92 -9.22 11.91
N LYS A 42 33.42 -9.43 13.13
CA LYS A 42 32.58 -9.52 14.34
C LYS A 42 31.81 -8.22 14.59
N MET A 43 32.47 -7.07 14.44
CA MET A 43 31.82 -5.76 14.59
C MET A 43 30.76 -5.53 13.50
N MET A 44 31.03 -5.96 12.27
CA MET A 44 30.07 -5.93 11.17
C MET A 44 28.88 -6.86 11.42
N GLN A 45 29.11 -8.08 11.92
CA GLN A 45 28.05 -9.02 12.31
C GLN A 45 27.14 -8.42 13.39
N GLU A 46 27.69 -7.79 14.42
CA GLU A 46 26.91 -7.10 15.46
C GLU A 46 26.14 -5.89 14.90
N LYS A 47 26.75 -5.11 14.00
CA LYS A 47 26.06 -4.00 13.32
C LYS A 47 24.92 -4.49 12.43
N ILE A 48 25.14 -5.55 11.63
CA ILE A 48 24.11 -6.19 10.81
C ILE A 48 23.00 -6.75 11.69
N LYS A 49 23.35 -7.46 12.77
CA LYS A 49 22.39 -8.01 13.73
C LYS A 49 21.56 -6.90 14.37
N LYS A 50 22.18 -5.81 14.83
CA LYS A 50 21.49 -4.63 15.37
C LYS A 50 20.56 -4.00 14.33
N HIS A 51 21.04 -3.80 13.10
CA HIS A 51 20.24 -3.24 12.02
C HIS A 51 19.05 -4.16 11.65
N CYS A 52 19.28 -5.47 11.54
CA CYS A 52 18.24 -6.46 11.29
C CYS A 52 17.21 -6.49 12.43
N ILE A 53 17.64 -6.42 13.70
CA ILE A 53 16.75 -6.30 14.86
C ILE A 53 15.95 -5.00 14.79
N THR A 54 16.57 -3.87 14.46
CA THR A 54 15.88 -2.58 14.30
C THR A 54 14.84 -2.63 13.17
N VAL A 55 15.14 -3.30 12.05
CA VAL A 55 14.19 -3.47 10.93
C VAL A 55 13.13 -4.54 11.21
N SER A 56 13.44 -5.56 12.01
CA SER A 56 12.42 -6.51 12.50
C SER A 56 11.51 -5.90 13.58
N ASN A 57 11.95 -4.81 14.21
CA ASN A 57 11.20 -4.04 15.21
C ASN A 57 10.55 -2.77 14.62
N LEU A 58 10.79 -2.41 13.35
CA LEU A 58 9.88 -1.56 12.59
C LEU A 58 8.51 -2.23 12.67
N PRO A 59 7.41 -1.50 12.89
CA PRO A 59 6.14 -2.06 13.32
C PRO A 59 5.80 -3.22 12.41
N SER A 60 6.10 -4.44 12.89
CA SER A 60 5.50 -5.66 12.40
C SER A 60 4.03 -5.32 12.53
N VAL A 61 3.34 -5.19 11.39
CA VAL A 61 1.91 -4.96 11.32
C VAL A 61 1.32 -5.88 12.38
N THR A 62 1.01 -5.31 13.55
CA THR A 62 0.63 -6.09 14.72
C THR A 62 -0.66 -6.70 14.29
N THR A 63 -0.60 -7.98 13.96
CA THR A 63 -1.70 -8.62 13.31
C THR A 63 -2.89 -8.57 14.25
N PRO A 64 -4.08 -8.25 13.76
CA PRO A 64 -5.26 -8.28 14.60
C PRO A 64 -5.41 -9.71 15.10
N ASN A 65 -5.60 -9.85 16.40
CA ASN A 65 -5.90 -11.13 17.02
C ASN A 65 -7.36 -11.46 16.69
N THR A 66 -7.62 -11.92 15.46
CA THR A 66 -8.95 -12.31 14.97
C THR A 66 -9.22 -13.79 15.20
N ALA A 67 -10.50 -14.16 15.29
CA ALA A 67 -10.94 -15.52 15.52
C ALA A 67 -10.86 -16.39 14.26
N LEU A 68 -10.83 -15.76 13.07
CA LEU A 68 -10.55 -16.40 11.79
C LEU A 68 -9.25 -15.82 11.20
N VAL A 69 -8.30 -16.69 10.87
CA VAL A 69 -7.02 -16.29 10.26
C VAL A 69 -7.16 -16.31 8.75
N SER A 70 -7.37 -15.13 8.15
CA SER A 70 -7.34 -14.99 6.68
C SER A 70 -5.89 -15.10 6.18
N ILE A 71 -5.62 -16.09 5.33
CA ILE A 71 -4.31 -16.31 4.68
C ILE A 71 -4.24 -15.72 3.26
N PHE A 72 -5.21 -14.89 2.88
CA PHE A 72 -5.27 -14.28 1.55
C PHE A 72 -3.99 -13.53 1.15
N ILE A 73 -3.29 -12.90 2.11
CA ILE A 73 -2.00 -12.23 1.83
C ILE A 73 -0.96 -13.21 1.26
N VAL A 74 -0.99 -14.48 1.67
CA VAL A 74 -0.09 -15.52 1.15
C VAL A 74 -0.32 -15.70 -0.35
N ASP A 75 -1.59 -15.77 -0.79
CA ASP A 75 -1.94 -15.85 -2.21
C ASP A 75 -1.46 -14.62 -2.99
N SER A 76 -1.66 -13.42 -2.43
CA SER A 76 -1.18 -12.19 -3.08
C SER A 76 0.34 -12.12 -3.17
N VAL A 77 1.07 -12.62 -2.17
CA VAL A 77 2.54 -12.67 -2.18
C VAL A 77 3.01 -13.70 -3.18
N LEU A 78 2.37 -14.86 -3.26
CA LEU A 78 2.68 -15.88 -4.27
C LEU A 78 2.52 -15.33 -5.69
N ASP A 79 1.40 -14.67 -5.98
CA ASP A 79 1.18 -13.98 -7.25
C ASP A 79 2.30 -12.97 -7.56
N TYR A 80 2.68 -12.18 -6.55
CA TYR A 80 3.67 -11.13 -6.74
C TYR A 80 5.08 -11.70 -6.96
N LEU A 81 5.48 -12.70 -6.17
CA LEU A 81 6.72 -13.44 -6.35
C LEU A 81 6.77 -14.10 -7.73
N ASN A 82 5.69 -14.75 -8.16
CA ASN A 82 5.61 -15.35 -9.49
C ASN A 82 5.75 -14.31 -10.61
N HIS A 83 5.13 -13.14 -10.47
CA HIS A 83 5.33 -12.03 -11.40
C HIS A 83 6.81 -11.57 -11.43
N LEU A 84 7.48 -11.48 -10.27
CA LEU A 84 8.90 -11.12 -10.21
C LEU A 84 9.77 -12.19 -10.89
N ILE A 85 9.57 -13.48 -10.60
CA ILE A 85 10.31 -14.60 -11.21
C ILE A 85 10.21 -14.55 -12.74
N ASN A 86 9.03 -14.20 -13.28
CA ASN A 86 8.78 -14.12 -14.71
C ASN A 86 9.16 -12.76 -15.33
N SER A 87 9.54 -11.77 -14.52
CA SER A 87 9.95 -10.45 -15.02
C SER A 87 11.36 -10.51 -15.65
N ARG A 88 11.61 -9.57 -16.58
CA ARG A 88 12.93 -9.38 -17.21
C ARG A 88 13.76 -8.29 -16.50
N ASP A 89 13.38 -7.90 -15.29
CA ASP A 89 14.04 -6.82 -14.56
C ASP A 89 15.44 -7.25 -14.12
N ARG A 90 16.44 -6.41 -14.42
CA ARG A 90 17.85 -6.68 -14.07
C ARG A 90 18.11 -6.63 -12.57
N LEU A 91 17.28 -5.91 -11.82
CA LEU A 91 17.44 -5.73 -10.39
C LEU A 91 17.41 -7.08 -9.66
N ILE A 92 16.43 -7.93 -9.97
CA ILE A 92 16.22 -9.19 -9.25
C ILE A 92 17.14 -10.35 -9.68
N VAL A 93 18.04 -10.16 -10.64
CA VAL A 93 18.82 -11.27 -11.24
C VAL A 93 19.63 -12.01 -10.18
N ASP A 94 20.30 -11.28 -9.30
CA ASP A 94 21.19 -11.85 -8.28
C ASP A 94 20.45 -12.49 -7.11
N VAL A 95 19.15 -12.17 -6.95
CA VAL A 95 18.29 -12.69 -5.88
C VAL A 95 17.19 -13.64 -6.40
N LYS A 96 17.21 -13.96 -7.70
CA LYS A 96 16.13 -14.69 -8.38
C LYS A 96 15.93 -16.10 -7.83
N ASP A 97 17.01 -16.82 -7.57
CA ASP A 97 16.96 -18.18 -7.04
C ASP A 97 16.35 -18.23 -5.63
N GLN A 98 16.67 -17.22 -4.80
CA GLN A 98 16.08 -17.09 -3.46
C GLN A 98 14.59 -16.74 -3.54
N ILE A 99 14.18 -15.87 -4.47
CA ILE A 99 12.76 -15.55 -4.73
C ILE A 99 12.00 -16.81 -5.17
N THR A 100 12.55 -17.59 -6.10
CA THR A 100 11.96 -18.86 -6.55
C THR A 100 11.81 -19.85 -5.40
N THR A 101 12.87 -20.03 -4.60
CA THR A 101 12.83 -20.94 -3.44
C THR A 101 11.78 -20.50 -2.42
N LEU A 102 11.70 -19.19 -2.13
CA LEU A 102 10.69 -18.65 -1.22
C LEU A 102 9.28 -18.86 -1.75
N HIS A 103 9.07 -18.66 -3.05
CA HIS A 103 7.78 -18.90 -3.71
C HIS A 103 7.37 -20.38 -3.60
N GLU A 104 8.25 -21.32 -3.93
CA GLU A 104 7.97 -22.77 -3.84
C GLU A 104 7.62 -23.20 -2.42
N GLU A 105 8.38 -22.72 -1.43
CA GLU A 105 8.17 -23.02 -0.02
C GLU A 105 6.84 -22.45 0.49
N LEU A 106 6.54 -21.17 0.21
CA LEU A 106 5.26 -20.57 0.59
C LEU A 106 4.08 -21.25 -0.12
N HIS A 107 4.25 -21.64 -1.38
CA HIS A 107 3.23 -22.32 -2.16
C HIS A 107 2.90 -23.68 -1.55
N PHE A 108 3.93 -24.45 -1.17
CA PHE A 108 3.74 -25.74 -0.49
C PHE A 108 2.94 -25.59 0.81
N SER A 109 3.36 -24.66 1.69
CA SER A 109 2.66 -24.41 2.95
C SER A 109 1.21 -23.98 2.69
N ARG A 110 0.98 -23.13 1.68
CA ARG A 110 -0.35 -22.64 1.29
C ARG A 110 -1.26 -23.73 0.74
N SER A 111 -0.75 -24.65 -0.10
CA SER A 111 -1.51 -25.75 -0.69
C SER A 111 -1.89 -26.80 0.36
N PHE A 112 -1.02 -27.03 1.34
CA PHE A 112 -1.35 -27.95 2.43
C PHE A 112 -2.52 -27.44 3.29
N LEU A 113 -2.67 -26.11 3.38
CA LEU A 113 -3.70 -25.44 4.17
C LEU A 113 -5.03 -25.25 3.42
N SER A 114 -5.07 -25.37 2.07
CA SER A 114 -6.33 -25.35 1.31
C SER A 114 -7.16 -26.63 1.47
N ASP A 115 -6.52 -27.72 1.89
CA ASP A 115 -7.12 -29.06 1.97
C ASP A 115 -7.76 -29.36 3.34
N ILE A 116 -7.80 -28.38 4.24
CA ILE A 116 -8.26 -28.56 5.61
C ILE A 116 -9.50 -27.68 5.84
N GLU A 117 -10.64 -28.29 6.13
CA GLU A 117 -11.80 -27.56 6.64
C GLU A 117 -11.41 -26.96 8.00
N VAL A 118 -11.07 -25.68 8.00
CA VAL A 118 -10.64 -24.95 9.20
C VAL A 118 -11.84 -24.81 10.14
N GLN A 119 -12.01 -25.80 11.02
CA GLN A 119 -12.80 -25.62 12.24
C GLN A 119 -12.06 -26.22 13.44
N GLN A 120 -11.51 -25.33 14.27
CA GLN A 120 -11.18 -25.49 15.70
C GLN A 120 -9.82 -26.07 16.14
N ASP A 121 -8.81 -26.25 15.28
CA ASP A 121 -7.46 -26.62 15.73
C ASP A 121 -6.58 -25.40 16.06
N ARG A 122 -6.16 -25.29 17.34
CA ARG A 122 -5.33 -24.20 17.85
C ARG A 122 -3.93 -24.18 17.24
N GLU A 123 -3.32 -25.33 16.97
CA GLU A 123 -1.98 -25.44 16.39
C GLU A 123 -1.99 -25.06 14.91
N LEU A 124 -3.04 -25.45 14.19
CA LEU A 124 -3.27 -25.04 12.81
C LEU A 124 -3.50 -23.52 12.71
N ILE A 125 -4.31 -22.95 13.61
CA ILE A 125 -4.53 -21.50 13.69
C ILE A 125 -3.21 -20.75 13.92
N GLU A 126 -2.34 -21.27 14.78
CA GLU A 126 -1.02 -20.67 15.02
C GLU A 126 -0.12 -20.76 13.78
N CYS A 127 -0.09 -21.90 13.08
CA CYS A 127 0.62 -22.05 11.81
C CYS A 127 0.10 -21.07 10.74
N LEU A 128 -1.23 -20.88 10.65
CA LEU A 128 -1.86 -19.92 9.76
C LEU A 128 -1.41 -18.48 10.08
N LYS A 129 -1.34 -18.12 11.37
CA LYS A 129 -0.85 -16.80 11.80
C LYS A 129 0.61 -16.61 11.40
N GLN A 130 1.47 -17.60 11.69
CA GLN A 130 2.88 -17.54 11.34
C GLN A 130 3.11 -17.42 9.83
N LEU A 131 2.36 -18.17 9.02
CA LEU A 131 2.46 -18.11 7.57
C LEU A 131 1.99 -16.75 7.02
N ARG A 132 0.87 -16.24 7.56
CA ARG A 132 0.34 -14.90 7.22
C ARG A 132 1.34 -13.81 7.57
N ASP A 133 1.91 -13.86 8.77
CA ASP A 133 2.86 -12.87 9.27
C ASP A 133 4.16 -12.90 8.44
N LEU A 134 4.61 -14.10 8.04
CA LEU A 134 5.73 -14.28 7.13
C LEU A 134 5.46 -13.69 5.73
N ALA A 135 4.24 -13.87 5.21
CA ALA A 135 3.83 -13.29 3.95
C ALA A 135 3.78 -11.74 4.03
N TYR A 136 3.31 -11.16 5.13
CA TYR A 136 3.39 -9.71 5.34
C TYR A 136 4.83 -9.20 5.35
N GLU A 137 5.72 -9.89 6.07
CA GLU A 137 7.15 -9.57 6.14
C GLU A 137 7.80 -9.64 4.74
N THR A 138 7.39 -10.64 3.96
CA THR A 138 7.83 -10.84 2.58
C THR A 138 7.36 -9.72 1.65
N ASP A 139 6.06 -9.38 1.64
CA ASP A 139 5.55 -8.27 0.82
C ASP A 139 6.30 -6.98 1.17
N TYR A 140 6.43 -6.66 2.46
CA TYR A 140 7.08 -5.43 2.91
C TYR A 140 8.51 -5.29 2.38
N ILE A 141 9.37 -6.29 2.59
CA ILE A 141 10.79 -6.23 2.19
C ILE A 141 10.94 -6.16 0.68
N ILE A 142 10.11 -6.89 -0.07
CA ILE A 142 10.18 -6.89 -1.54
C ILE A 142 9.81 -5.53 -2.11
N ASN A 143 8.79 -4.86 -1.56
CA ASN A 143 8.44 -3.52 -2.05
C ASN A 143 9.54 -2.49 -1.77
N TRP A 144 10.18 -2.55 -0.60
CA TRP A 144 11.35 -1.72 -0.30
C TRP A 144 12.52 -1.97 -1.25
N TYR A 145 12.76 -3.23 -1.61
CA TYR A 145 13.78 -3.57 -2.58
C TYR A 145 13.49 -3.04 -3.98
N VAL A 146 12.28 -3.26 -4.47
CA VAL A 146 11.86 -2.77 -5.80
C VAL A 146 11.91 -1.24 -5.87
N ALA A 147 11.70 -0.55 -4.74
CA ALA A 147 11.87 0.91 -4.63
C ALA A 147 13.34 1.37 -4.60
N GLY A 148 14.32 0.45 -4.61
CA GLY A 148 15.75 0.76 -4.57
C GLY A 148 16.26 1.16 -3.18
N GLU A 149 15.49 0.90 -2.12
CA GLU A 149 15.82 1.29 -0.75
C GLU A 149 16.62 0.22 0.01
N VAL A 150 16.79 -0.96 -0.59
CA VAL A 150 17.43 -2.14 0.01
C VAL A 150 18.42 -2.78 -0.97
N PHE A 151 19.51 -3.33 -0.46
CA PHE A 151 20.58 -3.98 -1.25
C PHE A 151 20.36 -5.50 -1.37
N ASP A 152 20.85 -6.10 -2.46
CA ASP A 152 20.67 -7.53 -2.78
C ASP A 152 21.07 -8.47 -1.63
N TRP A 153 22.19 -8.20 -0.97
CA TRP A 153 22.69 -9.03 0.14
C TRP A 153 21.71 -9.06 1.34
N TYR A 154 20.96 -7.97 1.55
CA TYR A 154 19.97 -7.90 2.62
C TYR A 154 18.76 -8.77 2.30
N LEU A 155 18.29 -8.79 1.04
CA LEU A 155 17.24 -9.74 0.64
C LEU A 155 17.72 -11.17 0.69
N ALA A 156 18.93 -11.46 0.20
CA ALA A 156 19.48 -12.81 0.27
C ALA A 156 19.49 -13.34 1.72
N LEU A 157 19.88 -12.50 2.68
CA LEU A 157 19.85 -12.82 4.11
C LEU A 157 18.40 -13.01 4.62
N ARG A 158 17.48 -12.09 4.30
CA ARG A 158 16.10 -12.12 4.81
C ARG A 158 15.27 -13.24 4.20
N PHE A 159 15.39 -13.49 2.90
CA PHE A 159 14.75 -14.63 2.25
C PHE A 159 15.27 -15.95 2.78
N SER A 160 16.57 -16.07 3.06
CA SER A 160 17.11 -17.27 3.72
C SER A 160 16.44 -17.51 5.07
N ASN A 161 16.27 -16.45 5.87
CA ASN A 161 15.52 -16.52 7.14
C ASN A 161 14.04 -16.88 6.92
N PHE A 162 13.39 -16.31 5.90
CA PHE A 162 11.98 -16.58 5.60
C PHE A 162 11.75 -18.01 5.16
N ILE A 163 12.62 -18.53 4.29
CA ILE A 163 12.65 -19.92 3.87
C ILE A 163 12.81 -20.83 5.09
N GLN A 164 13.73 -20.50 6.01
CA GLN A 164 13.90 -21.28 7.24
C GLN A 164 12.66 -21.24 8.14
N LYS A 165 12.08 -20.06 8.39
CA LYS A 165 10.83 -19.91 9.14
C LYS A 165 9.69 -20.72 8.50
N ASN A 166 9.52 -20.63 7.18
CA ASN A 166 8.49 -21.39 6.47
C ASN A 166 8.74 -22.90 6.54
N LYS A 167 9.99 -23.36 6.46
CA LYS A 167 10.33 -24.78 6.64
C LYS A 167 9.95 -25.31 8.01
N LEU A 168 10.05 -24.50 9.07
CA LEU A 168 9.58 -24.87 10.40
C LEU A 168 8.06 -25.07 10.41
N ILE A 169 7.30 -24.14 9.83
CA ILE A 169 5.84 -24.26 9.65
C ILE A 169 5.53 -25.54 8.85
N ARG A 170 6.20 -25.71 7.71
CA ARG A 170 6.05 -26.86 6.82
C ARG A 170 6.25 -28.19 7.53
N ASN A 171 7.27 -28.29 8.38
CA ASN A 171 7.58 -29.54 9.07
C ASN A 171 6.57 -29.83 10.20
N ALA A 172 5.93 -28.82 10.77
CA ALA A 172 4.86 -29.00 11.77
C ALA A 172 3.52 -29.44 11.13
N LEU A 173 3.26 -29.05 9.88
CA LEU A 173 1.99 -29.31 9.18
C LEU A 173 1.63 -30.83 9.02
N PRO A 174 2.55 -31.74 8.64
CA PRO A 174 2.26 -33.18 8.56
C PRO A 174 1.89 -33.83 9.89
N GLU A 175 2.50 -33.40 11.00
CA GLU A 175 2.21 -33.93 12.34
C GLU A 175 0.76 -33.59 12.75
N ILE A 176 0.29 -32.40 12.39
CA ILE A 176 -1.09 -31.94 12.62
C ILE A 176 -2.09 -32.74 11.77
N LYS A 177 -1.75 -33.04 10.51
CA LYS A 177 -2.60 -33.80 9.57
C LYS A 177 -2.73 -35.29 9.92
N LEU A 178 -1.71 -35.90 10.53
CA LEU A 178 -1.74 -37.30 10.97
C LEU A 178 -2.67 -37.55 12.17
N ASN A 179 -2.91 -36.52 13.00
CA ASN A 179 -3.82 -36.61 14.14
C ASN A 179 -5.31 -36.54 13.75
N HIS A 180 -5.61 -36.15 12.51
CA HIS A 180 -6.97 -35.91 12.03
C HIS A 180 -7.23 -36.76 10.78
N GLY A 181 -7.58 -38.04 11.02
CA GLY A 181 -7.88 -39.02 9.96
C GLY A 181 -8.80 -38.45 8.89
N ILE A 182 -8.38 -38.62 7.64
CA ILE A 182 -9.09 -38.17 6.44
C ILE A 182 -10.42 -38.93 6.32
N HIS A 183 -11.54 -38.21 6.29
CA HIS A 183 -12.78 -38.70 5.70
C HIS A 183 -13.07 -37.90 4.43
N ASP A 184 -12.94 -38.58 3.29
CA ASP A 184 -13.57 -38.19 2.03
C ASP A 184 -15.10 -38.22 2.18
N LEU A 185 -15.82 -37.22 1.65
CA LEU A 185 -17.06 -37.39 0.86
C LEU A 185 -17.74 -36.05 0.46
N GLU A 186 -17.83 -35.87 -0.85
CA GLU A 186 -18.93 -35.36 -1.69
C GLU A 186 -19.67 -34.02 -1.44
N VAL A 187 -19.47 -33.14 -2.45
CA VAL A 187 -20.46 -32.43 -3.30
C VAL A 187 -21.86 -32.13 -2.72
N GLY A 188 -22.16 -30.83 -2.60
CA GLY A 188 -23.53 -30.31 -2.49
C GLY A 188 -23.68 -28.98 -3.24
N GLU A 189 -24.66 -28.94 -4.15
CA GLU A 189 -24.95 -27.85 -5.09
C GLU A 189 -25.47 -26.55 -4.45
N SER A 190 -25.16 -25.41 -5.07
CA SER A 190 -25.72 -24.09 -4.77
C SER A 190 -26.90 -23.76 -5.69
N PRO A 191 -28.00 -23.18 -5.19
CA PRO A 191 -29.02 -22.57 -6.03
C PRO A 191 -28.72 -21.09 -6.33
N ARG A 192 -29.06 -20.71 -7.57
CA ARG A 192 -28.92 -19.39 -8.20
C ARG A 192 -30.14 -18.47 -8.00
N GLU A 193 -29.86 -17.16 -8.16
CA GLU A 193 -30.72 -16.05 -8.65
C GLU A 193 -31.81 -15.51 -7.68
N VAL A 194 -32.15 -14.21 -7.61
CA VAL A 194 -32.39 -13.19 -8.65
C VAL A 194 -32.16 -11.75 -8.12
N SER A 195 -31.68 -10.89 -9.02
CA SER A 195 -31.77 -9.42 -9.17
C SER A 195 -32.80 -8.62 -8.36
N SER A 196 -32.40 -7.42 -7.91
CA SER A 196 -33.17 -6.19 -8.22
C SER A 196 -32.31 -4.92 -8.10
N GLN A 197 -32.43 -4.08 -9.12
CA GLN A 197 -31.79 -2.78 -9.31
C GLN A 197 -32.43 -1.71 -8.42
N VAL A 198 -31.65 -0.92 -7.69
CA VAL A 198 -32.00 0.47 -7.36
C VAL A 198 -30.72 1.31 -7.25
N THR A 199 -30.48 2.16 -8.25
CA THR A 199 -29.50 3.25 -8.24
C THR A 199 -29.83 4.25 -7.13
N LYS A 200 -28.96 4.39 -6.13
CA LYS A 200 -28.96 5.54 -5.22
C LYS A 200 -27.84 6.49 -5.62
N SER A 201 -28.19 7.46 -6.46
CA SER A 201 -27.37 8.64 -6.75
C SER A 201 -27.14 9.44 -5.48
N ILE A 202 -25.87 9.70 -5.15
CA ILE A 202 -25.47 10.73 -4.21
C ILE A 202 -26.00 12.07 -4.75
N PRO A 203 -26.61 12.95 -3.93
CA PRO A 203 -27.16 14.21 -4.41
C PRO A 203 -26.05 15.05 -5.02
N ILE A 204 -26.17 15.37 -6.31
CA ILE A 204 -25.32 16.35 -6.98
C ILE A 204 -25.75 17.71 -6.43
N VAL A 205 -25.13 18.13 -5.34
CA VAL A 205 -25.02 19.56 -5.08
C VAL A 205 -23.97 20.04 -6.06
N ASP A 206 -24.41 20.83 -7.04
CA ASP A 206 -23.55 21.46 -8.02
C ASP A 206 -22.70 22.52 -7.28
N ASP A 207 -21.65 22.05 -6.60
CA ASP A 207 -20.77 22.89 -5.81
C ASP A 207 -20.14 23.92 -6.76
N ILE A 208 -20.46 25.18 -6.54
CA ILE A 208 -19.84 26.31 -7.24
C ILE A 208 -18.31 26.17 -7.12
N ILE A 209 -17.63 26.00 -8.25
CA ILE A 209 -16.17 26.06 -8.30
C ILE A 209 -15.76 27.30 -9.06
N VAL A 210 -15.08 28.18 -8.33
CA VAL A 210 -14.32 29.29 -8.89
C VAL A 210 -12.83 29.02 -8.65
N GLY A 211 -12.02 29.30 -9.66
CA GLY A 211 -10.55 29.23 -9.57
C GLY A 211 -9.96 27.85 -9.31
N LEU A 212 -10.58 26.76 -9.78
CA LEU A 212 -9.97 25.41 -9.79
C LEU A 212 -10.05 24.72 -11.17
N LYS A 213 -10.33 25.48 -12.23
CA LYS A 213 -10.56 24.89 -13.56
C LYS A 213 -9.28 24.30 -14.13
N ASP A 214 -8.17 25.02 -13.98
CA ASP A 214 -6.87 24.60 -14.49
C ASP A 214 -6.30 23.42 -13.70
N GLU A 215 -6.45 23.46 -12.37
CA GLU A 215 -6.07 22.37 -11.46
C GLU A 215 -6.89 21.12 -11.75
N LYS A 216 -8.22 21.26 -11.92
CA LYS A 216 -9.08 20.15 -12.33
C LYS A 216 -8.58 19.55 -13.63
N MET A 217 -8.38 20.36 -14.67
CA MET A 217 -7.96 19.88 -15.98
C MET A 217 -6.57 19.22 -15.94
N ASN A 218 -5.65 19.75 -15.12
CA ASN A 218 -4.32 19.18 -14.94
C ASN A 218 -4.37 17.81 -14.25
N ILE A 219 -5.06 17.71 -13.11
CA ILE A 219 -5.18 16.45 -12.37
C ILE A 219 -5.99 15.42 -13.17
N GLN A 220 -7.04 15.84 -13.86
CA GLN A 220 -7.80 15.00 -14.77
C GLN A 220 -6.90 14.41 -15.87
N ARG A 221 -5.96 15.20 -16.40
CA ARG A 221 -4.96 14.71 -17.35
C ARG A 221 -4.05 13.66 -16.71
N GLN A 222 -3.59 13.85 -15.47
CA GLN A 222 -2.78 12.87 -14.73
C GLN A 222 -3.54 11.56 -14.44
N LEU A 223 -4.85 11.66 -14.20
CA LEU A 223 -5.71 10.50 -13.99
C LEU A 223 -5.90 9.69 -15.27
N LEU A 224 -6.19 10.36 -16.39
CA LEU A 224 -6.55 9.72 -17.65
C LEU A 224 -5.34 9.39 -18.54
N ARG A 225 -4.22 10.07 -18.33
CA ARG A 225 -2.98 9.92 -19.09
C ARG A 225 -1.84 9.69 -18.12
N GLY A 226 -1.09 8.62 -18.33
CA GLY A 226 0.08 8.31 -17.53
C GLY A 226 0.58 6.91 -17.82
N PRO A 227 1.56 6.44 -17.04
CA PRO A 227 2.21 5.18 -17.30
C PRO A 227 1.27 3.99 -17.08
N ASP A 228 1.70 2.83 -17.59
CA ASP A 228 1.00 1.55 -17.46
C ASP A 228 0.93 1.04 -16.01
N HIS A 229 1.83 1.52 -15.16
CA HIS A 229 1.83 1.25 -13.73
C HIS A 229 0.89 2.19 -12.96
N ARG A 230 0.67 1.86 -11.69
CA ARG A 230 -0.24 2.58 -10.80
C ARG A 230 0.44 3.81 -10.23
N GLN A 231 -0.28 4.92 -10.14
CA GLN A 231 0.28 6.18 -9.64
C GLN A 231 -0.58 6.77 -8.52
N ILE A 232 0.08 7.39 -7.54
CA ILE A 232 -0.56 8.17 -6.48
C ILE A 232 -0.45 9.65 -6.84
N ILE A 233 -1.59 10.32 -6.83
CA ILE A 233 -1.72 11.76 -7.08
C ILE A 233 -2.22 12.39 -5.79
N PHE A 234 -1.55 13.45 -5.35
CA PHE A 234 -1.90 14.19 -4.15
C PHE A 234 -2.49 15.55 -4.50
N ILE A 235 -3.55 15.93 -3.80
CA ILE A 235 -4.05 17.30 -3.73
C ILE A 235 -3.71 17.83 -2.33
N THR A 236 -2.79 18.77 -2.25
CA THR A 236 -2.32 19.34 -0.98
C THR A 236 -2.66 20.81 -0.85
N GLY A 237 -2.59 21.34 0.38
CA GLY A 237 -2.78 22.77 0.64
C GLY A 237 -3.55 23.05 1.92
N MET A 238 -3.63 24.33 2.28
CA MET A 238 -4.25 24.79 3.52
C MET A 238 -5.73 24.38 3.66
N PRO A 239 -6.26 24.32 4.90
CA PRO A 239 -7.70 24.15 5.13
C PRO A 239 -8.51 25.18 4.33
N GLY A 240 -9.67 24.79 3.77
CA GLY A 240 -10.52 25.73 3.03
C GLY A 240 -10.03 26.09 1.62
N LEU A 241 -9.01 25.43 1.06
CA LEU A 241 -8.62 25.63 -0.35
C LEU A 241 -9.43 24.83 -1.37
N GLY A 242 -10.43 24.05 -0.93
CA GLY A 242 -11.31 23.28 -1.82
C GLY A 242 -10.77 21.92 -2.28
N LYS A 243 -9.81 21.32 -1.56
CA LYS A 243 -9.23 20.00 -1.89
C LYS A 243 -10.28 18.90 -2.05
N THR A 244 -11.13 18.71 -1.05
CA THR A 244 -12.25 17.77 -1.08
C THR A 244 -13.22 18.07 -2.22
N THR A 245 -13.54 19.35 -2.45
CA THR A 245 -14.43 19.77 -3.54
C THR A 245 -13.84 19.42 -4.91
N LEU A 246 -12.54 19.65 -5.12
CA LEU A 246 -11.85 19.27 -6.34
C LEU A 246 -11.82 17.76 -6.55
N ALA A 247 -11.49 17.00 -5.50
CA ALA A 247 -11.49 15.54 -5.54
C ALA A 247 -12.90 14.99 -5.87
N LYS A 248 -13.96 15.52 -5.24
CA LYS A 248 -15.35 15.15 -5.55
C LYS A 248 -15.71 15.42 -7.01
N LYS A 249 -15.27 16.56 -7.57
CA LYS A 249 -15.53 16.87 -8.99
C LYS A 249 -14.77 15.98 -9.95
N LEU A 250 -13.56 15.54 -9.60
CA LEU A 250 -12.83 14.56 -10.40
C LEU A 250 -13.48 13.19 -10.32
N TYR A 251 -13.91 12.78 -9.12
CA TYR A 251 -14.59 11.51 -8.89
C TYR A 251 -15.92 11.38 -9.64
N ASN A 252 -16.70 12.46 -9.67
CA ASN A 252 -17.98 12.52 -10.36
C ASN A 252 -17.86 12.93 -11.84
N ASP A 253 -16.65 13.16 -12.36
CA ASP A 253 -16.45 13.52 -13.76
C ASP A 253 -16.70 12.31 -14.65
N SER A 254 -17.58 12.43 -15.64
CA SER A 254 -17.96 11.32 -16.52
C SER A 254 -16.78 10.70 -17.26
N SER A 255 -15.78 11.51 -17.65
CA SER A 255 -14.59 10.99 -18.32
C SER A 255 -13.70 10.17 -17.38
N VAL A 256 -13.64 10.54 -16.10
CA VAL A 256 -12.93 9.79 -15.07
C VAL A 256 -13.71 8.52 -14.76
N PHE A 257 -15.00 8.64 -14.43
CA PHE A 257 -15.85 7.50 -14.09
C PHE A 257 -15.85 6.43 -15.19
N ASN A 258 -15.95 6.81 -16.46
CA ASN A 258 -15.94 5.88 -17.58
C ASN A 258 -14.56 5.28 -17.90
N HIS A 259 -13.48 5.85 -17.36
CA HIS A 259 -12.13 5.36 -17.62
C HIS A 259 -11.72 4.19 -16.72
N PHE A 260 -12.30 4.08 -15.51
CA PHE A 260 -11.96 3.09 -14.49
C PHE A 260 -13.12 2.10 -14.31
N ASP A 261 -12.79 0.81 -14.18
CA ASP A 261 -13.78 -0.25 -13.93
C ASP A 261 -14.42 -0.14 -12.53
N LYS A 262 -13.65 0.40 -11.58
CA LYS A 262 -14.04 0.58 -10.18
C LYS A 262 -13.61 1.96 -9.69
N CYS A 263 -14.56 2.76 -9.24
CA CYS A 263 -14.31 4.01 -8.54
C CYS A 263 -14.68 3.86 -7.08
N LEU A 264 -13.80 4.27 -6.17
CA LEU A 264 -13.98 4.15 -4.73
C LEU A 264 -13.63 5.45 -4.02
N TRP A 265 -14.30 5.69 -2.89
CA TRP A 265 -14.07 6.86 -2.07
C TRP A 265 -14.16 6.50 -0.58
N CYS A 266 -13.20 6.94 0.22
CA CYS A 266 -13.32 6.98 1.68
C CYS A 266 -12.80 8.32 2.23
N VAL A 267 -13.29 8.68 3.42
CA VAL A 267 -12.86 9.89 4.15
C VAL A 267 -12.07 9.46 5.38
N VAL A 268 -10.87 9.99 5.52
CA VAL A 268 -9.96 9.69 6.63
C VAL A 268 -10.16 10.72 7.73
N SER A 269 -10.78 10.31 8.82
CA SER A 269 -10.86 11.14 10.03
C SER A 269 -9.51 11.18 10.77
N GLN A 270 -9.31 12.17 11.65
CA GLN A 270 -8.09 12.26 12.47
C GLN A 270 -7.84 11.01 13.33
N THR A 271 -8.93 10.42 13.83
CA THR A 271 -8.95 9.18 14.60
C THR A 271 -9.65 8.11 13.77
N TYR A 272 -9.10 7.80 12.59
CA TYR A 272 -9.66 6.80 11.71
C TYR A 272 -9.59 5.40 12.33
N GLN A 273 -10.49 4.52 11.86
CA GLN A 273 -10.44 3.09 12.15
C GLN A 273 -10.28 2.36 10.82
N ARG A 274 -9.30 1.45 10.72
CA ARG A 274 -9.05 0.65 9.51
C ARG A 274 -10.32 -0.02 8.98
N LYS A 275 -11.10 -0.65 9.88
CA LYS A 275 -12.40 -1.24 9.56
C LYS A 275 -13.34 -0.27 8.86
N ARG A 276 -13.45 0.96 9.38
CA ARG A 276 -14.32 2.00 8.80
C ARG A 276 -13.88 2.34 7.38
N LEU A 277 -12.58 2.50 7.15
CA LEU A 277 -12.06 2.79 5.81
C LEU A 277 -12.35 1.65 4.82
N LEU A 278 -12.17 0.39 5.24
CA LEU A 278 -12.49 -0.78 4.41
C LEU A 278 -13.99 -0.83 4.06
N ILE A 279 -14.85 -0.57 5.05
CA ILE A 279 -16.31 -0.53 4.86
C ILE A 279 -16.69 0.61 3.89
N ASP A 280 -16.16 1.81 4.08
CA ASP A 280 -16.46 2.95 3.20
C ASP A 280 -16.06 2.64 1.74
N LEU A 281 -14.88 2.03 1.55
CA LEU A 281 -14.42 1.57 0.23
C LEU A 281 -15.34 0.50 -0.38
N LEU A 282 -15.73 -0.52 0.39
CA LEU A 282 -16.62 -1.58 -0.11
C LEU A 282 -18.01 -1.05 -0.44
N CYS A 283 -18.60 -0.23 0.44
CA CYS A 283 -19.90 0.40 0.21
C CYS A 283 -19.89 1.31 -1.02
N SER A 284 -18.77 1.98 -1.32
CA SER A 284 -18.62 2.81 -2.51
C SER A 284 -18.68 2.01 -3.83
N MET A 285 -18.38 0.71 -3.80
CA MET A 285 -18.43 -0.17 -4.97
C MET A 285 -19.79 -0.83 -5.23
N THR A 286 -20.47 -1.28 -4.17
CA THR A 286 -21.47 -2.35 -4.30
C THR A 286 -22.92 -1.92 -4.11
N ASN A 287 -23.22 -0.66 -3.79
CA ASN A 287 -24.55 -0.23 -3.32
C ASN A 287 -25.09 -1.09 -2.15
N LEU A 288 -24.26 -1.94 -1.53
CA LEU A 288 -24.65 -2.81 -0.45
C LEU A 288 -24.75 -1.99 0.84
N ASN A 289 -25.69 -2.37 1.69
CA ASN A 289 -25.88 -1.74 2.98
C ASN A 289 -24.66 -2.02 3.87
N GLU A 290 -24.22 -0.99 4.59
CA GLU A 290 -23.11 -1.05 5.55
C GLU A 290 -23.28 -2.19 6.56
N ASP A 291 -24.54 -2.50 6.91
CA ASP A 291 -24.91 -3.55 7.86
C ASP A 291 -24.37 -4.93 7.48
N ASN A 292 -24.16 -5.21 6.19
CA ASN A 292 -23.58 -6.48 5.73
C ASN A 292 -22.11 -6.63 6.15
N TYR A 293 -21.41 -5.52 6.40
CA TYR A 293 -19.97 -5.49 6.66
C TYR A 293 -19.62 -5.21 8.12
N LYS A 294 -20.54 -4.60 8.88
CA LYS A 294 -20.30 -4.17 10.28
C LYS A 294 -19.81 -5.30 11.19
N ASN A 295 -20.31 -6.52 10.98
CA ASN A 295 -19.97 -7.67 11.82
C ASN A 295 -18.80 -8.51 11.25
N MET A 296 -18.32 -8.19 10.05
CA MET A 296 -17.17 -8.91 9.46
C MET A 296 -15.86 -8.44 10.08
N GLU A 297 -14.89 -9.34 10.14
CA GLU A 297 -13.53 -9.02 10.54
C GLU A 297 -12.82 -8.20 9.44
N ASP A 298 -11.93 -7.30 9.84
CA ASP A 298 -11.18 -6.41 8.94
C ASP A 298 -10.46 -7.17 7.82
N ASP A 299 -9.84 -8.31 8.14
CA ASP A 299 -9.10 -9.10 7.14
C ASP A 299 -10.04 -9.71 6.10
N LYS A 300 -11.27 -10.04 6.48
CA LYS A 300 -12.29 -10.52 5.54
C LYS A 300 -12.77 -9.38 4.64
N LEU A 301 -12.97 -8.20 5.20
CA LEU A 301 -13.31 -7.00 4.43
C LEU A 301 -12.20 -6.65 3.42
N GLY A 302 -10.95 -6.71 3.87
CA GLY A 302 -9.78 -6.50 3.03
C GLY A 302 -9.64 -7.53 1.90
N GLU A 303 -9.94 -8.80 2.17
CA GLU A 303 -9.97 -9.85 1.14
C GLU A 303 -11.05 -9.57 0.07
N ILE A 304 -12.26 -9.19 0.50
CA ILE A 304 -13.35 -8.83 -0.43
C ILE A 304 -12.94 -7.63 -1.28
N LEU A 305 -12.32 -6.62 -0.67
CA LEU A 305 -11.82 -5.43 -1.36
C LEU A 305 -10.77 -5.81 -2.40
N TYR A 306 -9.77 -6.60 -2.02
CA TYR A 306 -8.72 -7.03 -2.94
C TYR A 306 -9.30 -7.80 -4.12
N LYS A 307 -10.12 -8.82 -3.87
CA LYS A 307 -10.74 -9.64 -4.93
C LYS A 307 -11.58 -8.81 -5.88
N SER A 308 -12.23 -7.76 -5.37
CA SER A 308 -13.03 -6.83 -6.18
C SER A 308 -12.19 -5.91 -7.07
N LEU A 309 -10.93 -5.68 -6.71
CA LEU A 309 -9.99 -4.80 -7.41
C LEU A 309 -9.01 -5.54 -8.33
N LYS A 310 -8.78 -6.83 -8.07
CA LYS A 310 -7.77 -7.66 -8.76
C LYS A 310 -8.05 -7.69 -10.25
N GLU A 311 -7.01 -7.44 -11.06
CA GLU A 311 -7.07 -7.38 -12.53
C GLU A 311 -8.01 -6.31 -13.10
N ARG A 312 -8.50 -5.39 -12.26
CA ARG A 312 -9.34 -4.26 -12.66
C ARG A 312 -8.53 -2.97 -12.67
N ARG A 313 -8.92 -2.04 -13.53
CA ARG A 313 -8.46 -0.66 -13.49
C ARG A 313 -9.31 0.10 -12.48
N TYR A 314 -8.71 0.46 -11.35
CA TYR A 314 -9.43 1.14 -10.26
C TYR A 314 -8.97 2.58 -10.05
N PHE A 315 -9.89 3.39 -9.53
CA PHE A 315 -9.66 4.74 -9.04
C PHE A 315 -10.09 4.84 -7.59
N ILE A 316 -9.14 5.07 -6.68
CA ILE A 316 -9.42 5.18 -5.24
C ILE A 316 -9.15 6.60 -4.78
N VAL A 317 -10.14 7.21 -4.11
CA VAL A 317 -9.96 8.49 -3.43
C VAL A 317 -9.91 8.28 -1.92
N MET A 318 -8.86 8.80 -1.28
CA MET A 318 -8.76 8.90 0.17
C MET A 318 -8.69 10.38 0.56
N ASP A 319 -9.79 10.87 1.12
CA ASP A 319 -9.96 12.30 1.44
C ASP A 319 -9.50 12.63 2.86
N ASP A 320 -8.79 13.75 3.01
CA ASP A 320 -8.27 14.35 4.25
C ASP A 320 -7.30 13.44 5.02
N ILE A 321 -6.30 12.86 4.35
CA ILE A 321 -5.25 12.06 5.02
C ILE A 321 -4.43 12.95 5.96
N TRP A 322 -4.49 12.61 7.25
CA TRP A 322 -3.75 13.30 8.32
C TRP A 322 -2.38 12.69 8.61
N LYS A 323 -2.26 11.36 8.48
CA LYS A 323 -1.05 10.61 8.79
C LYS A 323 -0.86 9.45 7.80
N VAL A 324 0.38 8.99 7.65
CA VAL A 324 0.79 7.98 6.66
C VAL A 324 0.18 6.61 6.95
N GLU A 325 -0.05 6.33 8.23
CA GLU A 325 -0.58 5.08 8.76
C GLU A 325 -1.93 4.72 8.12
N ALA A 326 -2.77 5.73 7.79
CA ALA A 326 -4.05 5.49 7.13
C ALA A 326 -3.90 4.81 5.77
N TRP A 327 -2.84 5.14 5.03
CA TRP A 327 -2.51 4.45 3.78
C TRP A 327 -1.80 3.12 4.04
N ASP A 328 -0.89 3.06 5.01
CA ASP A 328 -0.16 1.85 5.34
C ASP A 328 -1.08 0.70 5.77
N ASP A 329 -2.16 1.01 6.50
CA ASP A 329 -3.17 0.04 6.93
C ASP A 329 -4.02 -0.54 5.78
N LEU A 330 -4.10 0.17 4.66
CA LEU A 330 -4.94 -0.21 3.52
C LEU A 330 -4.14 -0.77 2.34
N LYS A 331 -2.89 -0.33 2.15
CA LYS A 331 -2.12 -0.58 0.93
C LYS A 331 -1.97 -2.07 0.59
N MET A 332 -2.00 -2.94 1.60
CA MET A 332 -1.91 -4.39 1.42
C MET A 332 -3.16 -5.02 0.80
N TYR A 333 -4.33 -4.41 0.96
CA TYR A 333 -5.58 -4.88 0.36
C TYR A 333 -5.83 -4.31 -1.05
N ILE A 334 -4.88 -3.54 -1.59
CA ILE A 334 -4.99 -2.85 -2.87
C ILE A 334 -4.05 -3.53 -3.91
N PRO A 335 -4.59 -4.31 -4.87
CA PRO A 335 -3.82 -5.13 -5.80
C PRO A 335 -2.78 -4.35 -6.60
N LYS A 336 -1.63 -5.01 -6.87
CA LYS A 336 -0.45 -4.38 -7.48
C LYS A 336 -0.32 -4.46 -8.99
N ASP A 337 -1.40 -4.86 -9.64
CA ASP A 337 -1.45 -5.14 -11.06
C ASP A 337 -1.10 -3.91 -11.92
N LYS A 338 -0.51 -4.15 -13.09
CA LYS A 338 -0.17 -3.11 -14.10
C LYS A 338 -1.41 -2.73 -14.92
N THR A 339 -2.49 -2.34 -14.26
CA THR A 339 -3.80 -2.06 -14.87
C THR A 339 -4.06 -0.56 -15.11
N ARG A 340 -3.03 0.29 -15.04
CA ARG A 340 -3.15 1.77 -15.09
C ARG A 340 -4.02 2.37 -13.97
N SER A 341 -4.19 1.69 -12.84
CA SER A 341 -4.98 2.22 -11.73
C SER A 341 -4.42 3.52 -11.16
N ARG A 342 -5.29 4.34 -10.55
CA ARG A 342 -4.94 5.64 -9.95
C ARG A 342 -5.44 5.73 -8.52
N LYS A 343 -4.69 6.46 -7.70
CA LYS A 343 -5.10 6.80 -6.33
C LYS A 343 -5.01 8.32 -6.19
N LEU A 344 -6.06 8.96 -5.70
CA LEU A 344 -6.09 10.40 -5.45
C LEU A 344 -6.24 10.65 -3.96
N PHE A 345 -5.22 11.21 -3.35
CA PHE A 345 -5.21 11.50 -1.92
C PHE A 345 -5.30 12.99 -1.69
N THR A 346 -6.12 13.43 -0.74
CA THR A 346 -6.11 14.84 -0.32
C THR A 346 -5.46 14.94 1.06
N SER A 347 -4.65 15.97 1.29
CA SER A 347 -4.04 16.20 2.60
C SER A 347 -3.80 17.69 2.85
N ARG A 348 -3.82 18.09 4.12
CA ARG A 348 -3.41 19.44 4.54
C ARG A 348 -1.90 19.58 4.66
N ASN A 349 -1.20 18.46 4.86
CA ASN A 349 0.23 18.45 5.11
C ASN A 349 0.98 17.80 3.94
N LYS A 350 1.74 18.62 3.21
CA LYS A 350 2.57 18.17 2.09
C LYS A 350 3.59 17.10 2.49
N HIS A 351 4.06 17.11 3.73
CA HIS A 351 5.01 16.10 4.21
C HIS A 351 4.39 14.70 4.26
N VAL A 352 3.08 14.58 4.53
CA VAL A 352 2.38 13.30 4.50
C VAL A 352 2.42 12.71 3.08
N ALA A 353 2.25 13.55 2.06
CA ALA A 353 2.33 13.10 0.66
C ALA A 353 3.71 12.53 0.31
N LEU A 354 4.77 13.23 0.73
CA LEU A 354 6.16 12.81 0.49
C LEU A 354 6.52 11.50 1.23
N GLN A 355 5.94 11.27 2.40
CA GLN A 355 6.15 10.03 3.16
C GLN A 355 5.35 8.85 2.61
N VAL A 356 4.13 9.10 2.10
CA VAL A 356 3.27 8.06 1.52
C VAL A 356 3.85 7.52 0.20
N SER A 357 4.46 8.38 -0.63
CA SER A 357 5.08 7.97 -1.89
C SER A 357 6.10 8.99 -2.38
N SER A 358 7.34 8.55 -2.57
CA SER A 358 8.43 9.32 -3.18
C SER A 358 8.18 9.64 -4.66
N GLU A 359 7.47 8.75 -5.38
CA GLU A 359 7.11 8.90 -6.80
C GLU A 359 5.75 9.57 -7.01
N GLY A 360 5.08 9.99 -5.94
CA GLY A 360 3.76 10.60 -5.99
C GLY A 360 3.76 11.98 -6.65
N ILE A 361 2.76 12.25 -7.48
CA ILE A 361 2.59 13.59 -8.07
C ILE A 361 1.88 14.49 -7.06
N ILE A 362 2.53 15.58 -6.64
CA ILE A 362 1.95 16.55 -5.71
C ILE A 362 1.36 17.74 -6.47
N ASN A 363 0.06 17.97 -6.30
CA ASN A 363 -0.65 19.14 -6.80
C ASN A 363 -1.06 20.01 -5.60
N GLU A 364 -0.30 21.08 -5.35
CA GLU A 364 -0.57 22.02 -4.27
C GLU A 364 -1.58 23.08 -4.76
N LEU A 365 -2.72 23.19 -4.09
CA LEU A 365 -3.76 24.12 -4.52
C LEU A 365 -3.38 25.56 -4.18
N PRO A 366 -3.54 26.50 -5.13
CA PRO A 366 -3.32 27.91 -4.86
C PRO A 366 -4.48 28.53 -4.08
N PHE A 367 -4.18 29.66 -3.44
CA PHE A 367 -5.18 30.59 -2.95
C PHE A 367 -5.97 31.20 -4.12
N LEU A 368 -7.22 31.56 -3.86
CA LEU A 368 -7.99 32.38 -4.79
C LEU A 368 -7.38 33.78 -4.89
N SER A 369 -7.42 34.35 -6.08
CA SER A 369 -7.24 35.79 -6.28
C SER A 369 -8.41 36.58 -5.69
N VAL A 370 -8.23 37.89 -5.53
CA VAL A 370 -9.27 38.79 -5.00
C VAL A 370 -10.53 38.77 -5.87
N ASP A 371 -10.37 38.67 -7.19
CA ASP A 371 -11.48 38.64 -8.13
C ASP A 371 -12.19 37.28 -8.08
N GLU A 372 -11.46 36.17 -7.98
CA GLU A 372 -12.09 34.86 -7.81
C GLU A 372 -12.79 34.71 -6.44
N CYS A 373 -12.27 35.34 -5.38
CA CYS A 373 -12.96 35.46 -4.11
C CYS A 373 -14.30 36.21 -4.27
N TRP A 374 -14.30 37.27 -5.06
CA TRP A 374 -15.51 38.05 -5.35
C TRP A 374 -16.53 37.23 -6.15
N ASP A 375 -16.09 36.57 -7.21
CA ASP A 375 -16.93 35.69 -8.03
C ASP A 375 -17.55 34.57 -7.20
N LEU A 376 -16.77 33.95 -6.31
CA LEU A 376 -17.26 32.90 -5.41
C LEU A 376 -18.32 33.45 -4.44
N LEU A 377 -18.06 34.62 -3.84
CA LEU A 377 -18.99 35.27 -2.92
C LEU A 377 -20.31 35.62 -3.63
N GLN A 378 -20.22 36.19 -4.83
CA GLN A 378 -21.41 36.53 -5.62
C GLN A 378 -22.23 35.29 -5.96
N GLN A 379 -21.59 34.22 -6.39
CA GLN A 379 -22.29 32.99 -6.73
C GLN A 379 -22.94 32.33 -5.51
N LYS A 380 -22.28 32.35 -4.34
CA LYS A 380 -22.84 31.80 -3.10
C LYS A 380 -24.02 32.61 -2.56
N VAL A 381 -23.85 33.93 -2.45
CA VAL A 381 -24.85 34.82 -1.82
C VAL A 381 -26.03 35.07 -2.75
N PHE A 382 -25.76 35.33 -4.04
CA PHE A 382 -26.79 35.76 -4.98
C PHE A 382 -27.22 34.65 -5.96
N ARG A 383 -26.69 33.43 -5.84
CA ARG A 383 -27.06 32.28 -6.70
C ARG A 383 -27.02 32.60 -8.19
N LYS A 384 -25.98 33.32 -8.63
CA LYS A 384 -25.77 33.84 -10.00
C LYS A 384 -26.60 35.08 -10.41
N ALA A 385 -27.41 35.65 -9.51
CA ALA A 385 -27.95 36.99 -9.71
C ALA A 385 -26.87 38.07 -9.50
N LEU A 386 -27.07 39.24 -10.09
CA LEU A 386 -26.16 40.37 -9.91
C LEU A 386 -26.23 40.88 -8.47
N CYS A 387 -25.07 41.22 -7.90
CA CYS A 387 -24.98 41.87 -6.60
C CYS A 387 -25.66 43.25 -6.66
N PRO A 388 -26.65 43.55 -5.79
CA PRO A 388 -27.27 44.87 -5.71
C PRO A 388 -26.21 45.96 -5.48
N PRO A 389 -26.30 47.12 -6.14
CA PRO A 389 -25.33 48.21 -6.02
C PRO A 389 -25.04 48.61 -4.57
N GLU A 390 -26.05 48.54 -3.70
CA GLU A 390 -25.98 48.92 -2.28
C GLU A 390 -25.05 48.00 -1.47
N LEU A 391 -24.85 46.77 -1.93
CA LEU A 391 -24.03 45.76 -1.26
C LEU A 391 -22.63 45.61 -1.86
N GLN A 392 -22.32 46.34 -2.95
CA GLN A 392 -21.01 46.24 -3.61
C GLN A 392 -19.86 46.70 -2.72
N ASP A 393 -20.04 47.79 -1.95
CA ASP A 393 -18.98 48.31 -1.08
C ASP A 393 -18.68 47.35 0.09
N VAL A 394 -19.73 46.76 0.68
CA VAL A 394 -19.61 45.71 1.70
C VAL A 394 -18.92 44.48 1.12
N GLY A 395 -19.34 44.08 -0.09
CA GLY A 395 -18.76 42.97 -0.81
C GLY A 395 -17.26 43.12 -1.14
N SER A 396 -16.85 44.33 -1.54
CA SER A 396 -15.47 44.68 -1.83
C SER A 396 -14.57 44.62 -0.58
N LYS A 397 -15.10 44.97 0.59
CA LYS A 397 -14.41 44.80 1.88
C LYS A 397 -14.31 43.32 2.27
N LEU A 398 -15.39 42.55 2.09
CA LEU A 398 -15.42 41.11 2.43
C LEU A 398 -14.44 40.28 1.59
N LYS A 399 -14.26 40.58 0.30
CA LYS A 399 -13.30 39.84 -0.54
C LYS A 399 -11.85 40.02 -0.08
N GLN A 400 -11.49 41.18 0.48
CA GLN A 400 -10.16 41.41 1.06
C GLN A 400 -9.95 40.61 2.35
N VAL A 401 -11.02 40.43 3.14
CA VAL A 401 -11.00 39.64 4.38
C VAL A 401 -10.97 38.14 4.13
N ALA A 402 -11.51 37.66 3.00
CA ALA A 402 -11.56 36.24 2.65
C ALA A 402 -10.18 35.59 2.42
N ARG A 403 -9.09 36.39 2.30
CA ARG A 403 -7.68 35.94 2.26
C ARG A 403 -7.41 34.76 1.31
N GLY A 404 -8.14 34.68 0.20
CA GLY A 404 -7.92 33.65 -0.82
C GLY A 404 -8.48 32.25 -0.49
N TYR A 405 -9.33 32.10 0.54
CA TYR A 405 -9.91 30.80 0.90
C TYR A 405 -11.26 30.54 0.21
N ARG A 406 -11.47 29.28 -0.21
CA ARG A 406 -12.74 28.73 -0.69
C ARG A 406 -13.55 28.26 0.54
N LEU A 407 -14.10 29.22 1.30
CA LEU A 407 -14.86 28.96 2.54
C LEU A 407 -15.97 27.90 2.31
N GLN A 408 -15.96 26.82 3.10
CA GLN A 408 -16.91 25.70 2.99
C GLN A 408 -18.19 25.85 3.84
N SER A 409 -18.38 26.95 4.56
CA SER A 409 -19.58 27.16 5.38
C SER A 409 -20.00 28.63 5.40
N LEU A 410 -20.90 28.99 4.49
CA LEU A 410 -21.95 29.98 4.68
C LEU A 410 -23.22 29.36 4.11
#